data_AF-A0A966W4U5-F1
#
_entry.id   AF-A0A966W4U5-F1
#
_cell.length_a   1.000
_cell.length_b   1.000
_cell.length_c   1.000
_cell.angle_alpha   90.00
_cell.angle_beta   90.00
_cell.angle_gamma   90.00
#
_symmetry.space_group_name_H-M   'P 1'
#
loop_
_entity.id
_entity.type
_entity.pdbx_description
1 polymer ?
#
loop_
_entity_poly.entity_id
_entity_poly.type
_entity_poly.pdbx_seq_one_letter_code
_entity_poly.pdbx_strand_id
1 'polypeptide(L)'
;MSQNVAPARKVRVTAQSVAFLALTEGADAVASLHAKPGCEIAPATFDAACDLLAGQPAVREALEGLRSDLFGEGGSGERGRPAAKVGESRGYKVQQVGDSDPFIRLPVSLLGLAKGGTATVTFDNGVIRVKA
;
A
#
# COMPACT_ATOMS: atom_id res chain seq x y z
N MET A 1 0.23 26.13 -26.08
CA MET A 1 -0.93 26.34 -25.20
C MET A 1 -0.71 25.49 -23.96
N SER A 2 -0.41 26.09 -22.80
CA SER A 2 -0.28 25.34 -21.54
C SER A 2 -1.68 25.03 -21.01
N GLN A 3 -2.04 23.74 -20.97
CA GLN A 3 -3.28 23.31 -20.32
C GLN A 3 -3.12 23.52 -18.80
N ASN A 4 -3.99 24.35 -18.25
CA ASN A 4 -4.06 24.59 -16.82
C ASN A 4 -4.81 23.40 -16.19
N VAL A 5 -4.09 22.31 -15.88
CA VAL A 5 -4.67 21.12 -15.25
C VAL A 5 -4.82 21.40 -13.76
N ALA A 6 -5.95 21.99 -13.37
CA ALA A 6 -6.31 22.08 -11.97
C ALA A 6 -6.35 20.65 -11.38
N PRO A 7 -5.80 20.41 -10.17
CA PRO A 7 -5.79 19.09 -9.58
C PRO A 7 -7.23 18.60 -9.38
N ALA A 8 -7.54 17.42 -9.93
CA ALA A 8 -8.85 16.80 -9.77
C ALA A 8 -9.16 16.61 -8.28
N ARG A 9 -10.34 17.05 -7.84
CA ARG A 9 -10.76 16.92 -6.44
C ARG A 9 -10.91 15.44 -6.11
N LYS A 10 -10.16 14.96 -5.12
CA LYS A 10 -10.20 13.57 -4.70
C LYS A 10 -11.61 13.19 -4.21
N VAL A 11 -12.21 12.20 -4.86
CA VAL A 11 -13.51 11.62 -4.48
C VAL A 11 -13.26 10.42 -3.57
N ARG A 12 -14.01 10.34 -2.47
CA ARG A 12 -13.92 9.19 -1.57
C ARG A 12 -14.69 8.01 -2.18
N VAL A 13 -13.96 6.99 -2.65
CA VAL A 13 -14.56 5.71 -3.06
C VAL A 13 -14.55 4.75 -1.87
N THR A 14 -15.72 4.19 -1.52
CA THR A 14 -15.88 3.23 -0.43
C THR A 14 -16.05 1.80 -0.94
N ALA A 15 -15.80 0.81 -0.09
CA ALA A 15 -15.97 -0.60 -0.44
C ALA A 15 -17.41 -0.93 -0.85
N GLN A 16 -18.41 -0.27 -0.24
CA GLN A 16 -19.82 -0.44 -0.60
C GLN A 16 -20.11 0.06 -2.02
N SER A 17 -19.53 1.21 -2.41
CA SER A 17 -19.68 1.73 -3.77
C SER A 17 -19.05 0.80 -4.81
N VAL A 18 -17.89 0.23 -4.50
CA VAL A 18 -17.22 -0.73 -5.38
C VAL A 18 -18.02 -2.02 -5.51
N ALA A 19 -18.46 -2.60 -4.38
CA ALA A 19 -19.27 -3.81 -4.37
C ALA A 19 -20.60 -3.64 -5.10
N PHE A 20 -21.29 -2.51 -4.88
CA PHE A 20 -22.52 -2.19 -5.59
C PHE A 20 -22.29 -2.05 -7.09
N LEU A 21 -21.26 -1.30 -7.50
CA LEU A 21 -20.94 -1.11 -8.91
C LEU A 21 -20.56 -2.42 -9.60
N ALA A 22 -19.79 -3.28 -8.93
CA ALA A 22 -19.46 -4.61 -9.44
C ALA A 22 -20.71 -5.49 -9.63
N LEU A 23 -21.69 -5.41 -8.72
CA LEU A 23 -22.94 -6.17 -8.82
C LEU A 23 -23.85 -5.68 -9.94
N THR A 24 -23.92 -4.36 -10.17
CA THR A 24 -24.87 -3.78 -11.12
C THR A 24 -24.30 -3.63 -12.53
N GLU A 25 -23.01 -3.33 -12.65
CA GLU A 25 -22.37 -2.96 -13.92
C GLU A 25 -21.13 -3.82 -14.24
N GLY A 26 -20.70 -4.69 -13.32
CA GLY A 26 -19.57 -5.59 -13.52
C GLY A 26 -18.21 -4.98 -13.20
N ALA A 27 -17.15 -5.80 -13.31
CA ALA A 27 -15.78 -5.40 -12.98
C ALA A 27 -15.22 -4.32 -13.92
N ASP A 28 -15.62 -4.28 -15.19
CA ASP A 28 -15.17 -3.26 -16.15
C ASP A 28 -15.58 -1.84 -15.76
N ALA A 29 -16.75 -1.69 -15.13
CA ALA A 29 -17.22 -0.42 -14.59
C ALA A 29 -16.36 0.03 -13.39
N VAL A 30 -15.92 -0.91 -12.55
CA VAL A 30 -14.99 -0.65 -11.45
C VAL A 30 -13.62 -0.23 -11.97
N ALA A 31 -13.12 -0.90 -13.02
CA ALA A 31 -11.86 -0.52 -13.68
C ALA A 31 -11.94 0.90 -14.26
N SER A 32 -13.07 1.21 -14.92
CA SER A 32 -13.36 2.54 -15.47
C SER A 32 -13.46 3.61 -14.39
N LEU A 33 -14.00 3.28 -13.20
CA LEU A 33 -14.03 4.19 -12.05
C LEU A 33 -12.62 4.45 -11.51
N HIS A 34 -11.80 3.39 -11.37
CA HIS A 34 -10.43 3.48 -10.89
C HIS A 34 -9.55 4.36 -11.80
N ALA A 35 -9.75 4.27 -13.12
CA ALA A 35 -9.01 5.06 -14.10
C ALA A 35 -9.39 6.55 -14.14
N LYS A 36 -10.50 6.96 -13.51
CA LYS A 36 -10.91 8.38 -13.47
C LYS A 36 -10.00 9.16 -12.52
N PRO A 37 -9.44 10.31 -12.95
CA PRO A 37 -8.57 11.13 -12.11
C PRO A 37 -9.23 11.49 -10.76
N GLY A 38 -8.56 11.21 -9.65
CA GLY A 38 -9.06 11.50 -8.30
C GLY A 38 -10.07 10.49 -7.75
N CYS A 39 -10.35 9.40 -8.48
CA CYS A 39 -11.18 8.28 -8.04
C CYS A 39 -10.36 7.00 -7.82
N GLU A 40 -9.03 7.12 -7.61
CA GLU A 40 -8.19 5.95 -7.43
C GLU A 40 -8.65 5.13 -6.23
N ILE A 41 -8.98 3.86 -6.50
CA ILE A 41 -9.45 2.91 -5.50
C ILE A 41 -8.23 2.28 -4.83
N ALA A 42 -8.15 2.36 -3.50
CA ALA A 42 -7.07 1.74 -2.75
C ALA A 42 -7.22 0.21 -2.71
N PRO A 43 -6.12 -0.56 -2.63
CA PRO A 43 -6.18 -2.03 -2.54
C PRO A 43 -7.05 -2.54 -1.37
N ALA A 44 -6.93 -1.92 -0.19
CA ALA A 44 -7.76 -2.29 0.97
C ALA A 44 -9.27 -2.07 0.73
N THR A 45 -9.64 -1.15 -0.17
CA THR A 45 -11.03 -0.94 -0.57
C THR A 45 -11.53 -2.06 -1.47
N PHE A 46 -10.65 -2.64 -2.32
CA PHE A 46 -10.96 -3.86 -3.07
C PHE A 46 -11.13 -5.06 -2.14
N ASP A 47 -10.21 -5.26 -1.19
CA ASP A 47 -10.28 -6.37 -0.23
C ASP A 47 -11.60 -6.34 0.55
N ALA A 48 -11.95 -5.18 1.10
CA ALA A 48 -13.21 -5.01 1.82
C ALA A 48 -14.44 -5.13 0.91
N ALA A 49 -14.34 -4.82 -0.38
CA ALA A 49 -15.45 -5.02 -1.33
C ALA A 49 -15.63 -6.52 -1.66
N CYS A 50 -14.54 -7.28 -1.79
CA CYS A 50 -14.59 -8.74 -1.95
C CYS A 50 -15.23 -9.43 -0.73
N ASP A 51 -14.93 -8.95 0.48
CA ASP A 51 -15.58 -9.44 1.72
C ASP A 51 -17.09 -9.22 1.70
N LEU A 52 -17.55 -8.05 1.22
CA LEU A 52 -18.98 -7.74 1.06
C LEU A 52 -19.67 -8.60 -0.01
N LEU A 53 -18.90 -9.11 -0.98
CA LEU A 53 -19.38 -9.96 -2.07
C LEU A 53 -19.23 -11.45 -1.78
N ALA A 54 -18.98 -11.86 -0.54
CA ALA A 54 -18.82 -13.27 -0.17
C ALA A 54 -19.99 -14.17 -0.59
N GLY A 55 -21.21 -13.62 -0.70
CA GLY A 55 -22.40 -14.35 -1.17
C GLY A 55 -22.57 -14.42 -2.69
N GLN A 56 -21.68 -13.79 -3.48
CA GLN A 56 -21.77 -13.67 -4.94
C GLN A 56 -20.44 -14.07 -5.59
N PRO A 57 -20.12 -15.38 -5.65
CA PRO A 57 -18.77 -15.86 -5.95
C PRO A 57 -18.28 -15.44 -7.35
N ALA A 58 -19.13 -15.46 -8.37
CA ALA A 58 -18.75 -15.04 -9.72
C ALA A 58 -18.35 -13.56 -9.81
N VAL A 59 -19.08 -12.67 -9.12
CA VAL A 59 -18.77 -11.22 -9.13
C VAL A 59 -17.53 -10.95 -8.29
N ARG A 60 -17.38 -11.67 -7.17
CA ARG A 60 -16.19 -11.60 -6.33
C ARG A 60 -14.93 -12.02 -7.09
N GLU A 61 -14.97 -13.15 -7.80
CA GLU A 61 -13.85 -13.65 -8.60
C GLU A 61 -13.43 -12.65 -9.68
N ALA A 62 -14.39 -12.03 -10.38
CA ALA A 62 -14.11 -10.98 -11.36
C ALA A 62 -13.45 -9.75 -10.72
N LEU A 63 -13.87 -9.35 -9.51
CA LEU A 63 -13.28 -8.23 -8.78
C LEU A 63 -11.87 -8.55 -8.25
N GLU A 64 -11.64 -9.79 -7.81
CA GLU A 64 -10.32 -10.30 -7.39
C GLU A 64 -9.35 -10.38 -8.58
N GLY A 65 -9.83 -10.77 -9.77
CA GLY A 65 -9.09 -10.71 -11.02
C GLY A 65 -8.65 -9.28 -11.35
N LEU A 66 -9.59 -8.33 -11.33
CA LEU A 66 -9.29 -6.92 -11.56
C LEU A 66 -8.28 -6.35 -10.54
N ARG A 67 -8.41 -6.70 -9.26
CA ARG A 67 -7.43 -6.31 -8.23
C ARG A 67 -6.05 -6.85 -8.58
N SER A 68 -5.98 -8.10 -9.00
CA SER A 68 -4.71 -8.77 -9.36
C SER A 68 -4.08 -8.13 -10.59
N ASP A 69 -4.88 -7.73 -11.59
CA ASP A 69 -4.39 -7.02 -12.77
C ASP A 69 -3.85 -5.63 -12.43
N LEU A 70 -4.52 -4.89 -11.53
CA LEU A 70 -4.15 -3.52 -11.16
C LEU A 70 -2.96 -3.45 -10.20
N PHE A 71 -2.84 -4.39 -9.27
CA PHE A 71 -1.87 -4.33 -8.17
C PHE A 71 -0.91 -5.53 -8.12
N GLY A 72 -1.05 -6.47 -9.04
CA GLY A 72 -0.38 -7.78 -9.00
C GLY A 72 -1.08 -8.76 -8.05
N GLU A 73 -0.68 -10.03 -8.10
CA GLU A 73 -0.99 -11.02 -7.07
C GLU A 73 -0.31 -10.60 -5.76
N GLY A 74 -0.94 -9.66 -5.06
CA GLY A 74 -0.50 -9.20 -3.76
C GLY A 74 -0.69 -10.34 -2.78
N GLY A 75 0.41 -11.04 -2.45
CA GLY A 75 0.48 -11.97 -1.34
C GLY A 75 -0.16 -11.35 -0.09
N SER A 76 -0.92 -12.17 0.63
CA SER A 76 -1.54 -11.79 1.89
C SER A 76 -0.47 -11.35 2.89
N GLY A 77 -0.45 -10.05 3.22
CA GLY A 77 0.58 -9.41 4.04
C GLY A 77 1.65 -8.78 3.14
N GLU A 78 1.92 -7.49 3.18
CA GLU A 78 2.41 -6.80 4.36
C GLU A 78 2.00 -5.31 4.32
N ARG A 79 1.44 -4.83 5.42
CA ARG A 79 1.38 -3.41 5.72
C ARG A 79 2.81 -2.96 6.03
N GLY A 80 3.56 -2.53 5.02
CA GLY A 80 4.96 -2.17 5.19
C GLY A 80 5.65 -1.93 3.86
N ARG A 81 6.81 -1.27 3.92
CA ARG A 81 7.72 -1.16 2.78
C ARG A 81 8.17 -2.59 2.42
N PRO A 82 8.17 -3.01 1.14
CA PRO A 82 8.53 -4.37 0.75
C PRO A 82 9.88 -4.77 1.32
N ALA A 83 10.09 -6.07 1.58
CA ALA A 83 11.36 -6.60 2.08
C ALA A 83 12.56 -6.04 1.30
N ALA A 84 13.64 -5.68 2.00
CA ALA A 84 14.83 -5.14 1.37
C ALA A 84 15.56 -6.21 0.56
N LYS A 85 16.02 -5.84 -0.63
CA LYS A 85 16.86 -6.72 -1.45
C LYS A 85 18.33 -6.56 -1.07
N VAL A 86 19.13 -7.60 -1.25
CA VAL A 86 20.59 -7.52 -1.09
C VAL A 86 21.15 -6.49 -2.08
N GLY A 87 21.99 -5.58 -1.60
CA GLY A 87 22.52 -4.42 -2.32
C GLY A 87 21.65 -3.16 -2.23
N GLU A 88 20.47 -3.23 -1.60
CA GLU A 88 19.60 -2.07 -1.44
C GLU A 88 20.06 -1.19 -0.26
N SER A 89 19.95 0.14 -0.44
CA SER A 89 20.18 1.12 0.62
C SER A 89 18.92 1.95 0.86
N ARG A 90 18.59 2.18 2.13
CA ARG A 90 17.31 2.77 2.54
C ARG A 90 17.50 3.77 3.68
N GLY A 91 16.88 4.94 3.53
CA GLY A 91 16.73 5.90 4.63
C GLY A 91 15.56 5.55 5.54
N TYR A 92 15.79 5.55 6.85
CA TYR A 92 14.77 5.33 7.89
C TYR A 92 14.80 6.46 8.90
N LYS A 93 13.64 6.99 9.27
CA LYS A 93 13.54 7.99 10.34
C LYS A 93 13.58 7.32 11.71
N VAL A 94 14.42 7.82 12.59
CA VAL A 94 14.49 7.40 13.99
C VAL A 94 13.21 7.79 14.70
N GLN A 95 12.56 6.81 15.30
CA GLN A 95 11.37 7.01 16.12
C GLN A 95 11.67 6.62 17.57
N GLN A 96 10.96 7.26 18.49
CA GLN A 96 10.99 6.87 19.88
C GLN A 96 10.09 5.65 20.04
N VAL A 97 10.66 4.54 20.49
CA VAL A 97 9.93 3.29 20.69
C VAL A 97 9.49 3.23 22.16
N GLY A 98 8.20 2.96 22.39
CA GLY A 98 7.65 2.68 23.74
C GLY A 98 7.70 1.19 24.09
N ASP A 99 6.89 0.78 25.08
CA ASP A 99 6.81 -0.61 25.57
C ASP A 99 5.91 -1.51 24.71
N SER A 100 6.00 -1.41 23.38
CA SER A 100 5.26 -2.28 22.45
C SER A 100 6.14 -3.41 21.92
N ASP A 101 5.53 -4.60 21.71
CA ASP A 101 5.93 -5.84 21.00
C ASP A 101 7.43 -6.15 20.73
N PRO A 102 7.82 -7.45 20.75
CA PRO A 102 9.21 -7.87 20.55
C PRO A 102 9.67 -7.67 19.09
N PHE A 103 10.27 -6.52 18.82
CA PHE A 103 10.99 -6.24 17.58
C PHE A 103 12.50 -6.13 17.85
N ILE A 104 13.32 -6.45 16.85
CA ILE A 104 14.76 -6.17 16.90
C ILE A 104 14.95 -4.65 16.85
N ARG A 105 15.38 -4.06 17.97
CA ARG A 105 15.61 -2.62 18.11
C ARG A 105 17.10 -2.32 17.95
N LEU A 106 17.43 -1.41 17.04
CA LEU A 106 18.78 -0.87 16.92
C LEU A 106 18.94 0.32 17.88
N PRO A 107 19.91 0.30 18.82
CA PRO A 107 20.20 1.45 19.67
C PRO A 107 20.90 2.55 18.85
N VAL A 108 20.12 3.29 18.08
CA VAL A 108 20.58 4.38 17.19
C VAL A 108 21.15 5.58 17.95
N SER A 109 20.97 5.65 19.28
CA SER A 109 21.68 6.59 20.15
C SER A 109 23.20 6.39 20.10
N LEU A 110 23.67 5.16 19.90
CA LEU A 110 25.10 4.86 19.71
C LEU A 110 25.65 5.43 18.40
N LEU A 111 24.77 5.73 17.44
CA LEU A 111 25.12 6.36 16.16
C LEU A 111 24.98 7.88 16.21
N GLY A 112 24.68 8.48 17.37
CA GLY A 112 24.49 9.92 17.53
C GLY A 112 23.20 10.46 16.90
N LEU A 113 22.26 9.60 16.52
CA LEU A 113 20.98 10.01 15.93
C LEU A 113 19.90 10.21 17.00
N ALA A 114 19.26 11.38 16.99
CA ALA A 114 18.09 11.69 17.81
C ALA A 114 16.77 11.33 17.09
N LYS A 115 15.65 11.37 17.82
CA LYS A 115 14.30 11.24 17.25
C LYS A 115 14.11 12.23 16.09
N GLY A 116 13.64 11.75 14.95
CA GLY A 116 13.50 12.53 13.72
C GLY A 116 14.74 12.58 12.83
N GLY A 117 15.91 12.14 13.33
CA GLY A 117 17.10 11.90 12.53
C GLY A 117 16.87 10.79 11.50
N THR A 118 17.68 10.75 10.44
CA THR A 118 17.58 9.72 9.39
C THR A 118 18.80 8.83 9.46
N ALA A 119 18.59 7.52 9.56
CA ALA A 119 19.65 6.52 9.42
C ALA A 119 19.61 5.93 8.01
N THR A 120 20.78 5.73 7.40
CA THR A 120 20.91 4.97 6.16
C THR A 120 21.24 3.52 6.49
N VAL A 121 20.41 2.60 6.04
CA VAL A 121 20.56 1.15 6.24
C VAL A 121 20.84 0.51 4.89
N THR A 122 21.97 -0.18 4.80
CA THR A 122 22.39 -0.96 3.63
C THR A 122 22.30 -2.44 3.95
N PHE A 123 21.65 -3.19 3.06
CA PHE A 123 21.42 -4.63 3.22
C PHE A 123 22.43 -5.40 2.36
N ASP A 124 23.46 -5.96 2.99
CA ASP A 124 24.44 -6.83 2.34
C ASP A 124 24.06 -8.30 2.56
N ASN A 125 24.78 -9.22 1.89
CA ASN A 125 24.53 -10.65 2.02
C ASN A 125 24.87 -11.14 3.45
N GLY A 126 23.83 -11.32 4.28
CA GLY A 126 23.96 -11.75 5.67
C GLY A 126 24.40 -10.67 6.66
N VAL A 127 24.56 -9.42 6.23
CA VAL A 127 24.99 -8.30 7.09
C VAL A 127 24.13 -7.06 6.82
N ILE A 128 23.68 -6.40 7.88
CA ILE A 128 23.01 -5.09 7.78
C ILE A 128 23.98 -4.03 8.29
N ARG A 129 24.28 -3.03 7.46
CA ARG A 129 25.12 -1.88 7.83
C ARG A 129 24.24 -0.67 8.05
N VAL A 130 24.44 0.02 9.17
CA VAL A 130 23.69 1.23 9.51
C VAL A 130 24.66 2.39 9.69
N LYS A 131 24.36 3.52 9.03
CA LYS A 131 25.11 4.76 9.14
C LYS A 131 24.18 5.91 9.53
N ALA A 132 24.69 6.83 10.34
CA ALA A 132 24.05 8.10 10.65
C ALA A 132 24.09 9.06 9.46
#